data_AF-A0A7G1IF99-F1
#
_entry.id   AF-A0A7G1IF99-F1
#
_cell.length_a   1.000
_cell.length_b   1.000
_cell.length_c   1.000
_cell.angle_alpha   90.00
_cell.angle_beta   90.00
_cell.angle_gamma   90.00
#
_symmetry.space_group_name_H-M   'P 1'
#
loop_
_entity.id
_entity.type
_entity.pdbx_description
1 polymer ?
#
loop_
_entity_poly.entity_id
_entity_poly.type
_entity_poly.pdbx_seq_one_letter_code
_entity_poly.pdbx_strand_id
1 'polypeptide(L)'
;MTGRGIGHAIVDRLLEVARELQLERLFVLTFETEFFARHGFTEIEGTPVTAEVFEEMCRSYDIGVAEFLDLSYVKPNILGNSRMLLVL
;
A
#
# COMPACT_ATOMS: atom_id res chain seq x y z
N MET A 1 7.12 14.40 -20.29
CA MET A 1 6.49 13.07 -20.51
C MET A 1 5.30 12.83 -19.58
N THR A 2 5.19 13.55 -18.46
CA THR A 2 4.04 13.54 -17.55
C THR A 2 2.75 14.02 -18.24
N GLY A 3 1.58 13.66 -17.69
CA GLY A 3 0.26 14.08 -18.20
C GLY A 3 -0.24 13.35 -19.45
N ARG A 4 0.47 12.31 -19.92
CA ARG A 4 0.10 11.51 -21.12
C ARG A 4 -0.53 10.16 -20.81
N GLY A 5 -0.97 9.94 -19.57
CA GLY A 5 -1.57 8.66 -19.14
C GLY A 5 -0.57 7.52 -18.87
N ILE A 6 0.73 7.73 -19.05
CA ILE A 6 1.74 6.67 -18.83
C ILE A 6 1.72 6.14 -17.39
N GLY A 7 1.58 7.03 -16.39
CA GLY A 7 1.45 6.62 -14.99
C GLY A 7 0.23 5.72 -14.76
N HIS A 8 -0.92 6.09 -15.33
CA HIS A 8 -2.15 5.29 -15.23
C HIS A 8 -1.96 3.90 -15.84
N ALA A 9 -1.37 3.82 -17.04
CA ALA A 9 -1.11 2.53 -17.70
C ALA A 9 -0.20 1.61 -16.87
N ILE A 10 0.80 2.17 -16.17
CA ILE A 10 1.66 1.41 -15.26
C ILE A 10 0.85 0.87 -14.08
N VAL A 11 0.06 1.74 -13.42
CA VAL A 11 -0.76 1.32 -12.26
C VAL A 11 -1.76 0.25 -12.67
N ASP A 12 -2.47 0.42 -13.79
CA ASP A 12 -3.44 -0.56 -14.27
C ASP A 12 -2.80 -1.94 -14.47
N ARG A 13 -1.60 -1.99 -15.06
CA ARG A 13 -0.87 -3.26 -15.21
C ARG A 13 -0.45 -3.86 -13.86
N LEU A 14 -0.06 -3.04 -12.89
CA LEU A 14 0.27 -3.52 -11.55
C LEU A 14 -0.96 -4.08 -10.82
N LEU A 15 -2.14 -3.47 -11.02
CA LEU A 15 -3.40 -3.98 -10.47
C LEU A 15 -3.81 -5.32 -11.09
N GLU A 16 -3.63 -5.50 -12.39
CA GLU A 16 -3.83 -6.78 -13.05
C GLU A 16 -2.93 -7.87 -12.47
N VAL A 17 -1.63 -7.59 -12.33
CA VAL A 17 -0.66 -8.52 -11.73
C VAL A 17 -1.05 -8.88 -10.30
N ALA A 18 -1.51 -7.90 -9.51
CA ALA A 18 -1.95 -8.17 -8.15
C ALA A 18 -3.16 -9.13 -8.09
N ARG A 19 -4.12 -9.00 -9.02
CA ARG A 19 -5.26 -9.94 -9.14
C ARG A 19 -4.81 -11.31 -9.61
N GLU A 20 -3.88 -11.40 -10.57
CA GLU A 20 -3.28 -12.67 -11.01
C GLU A 20 -2.60 -13.40 -9.83
N LEU A 21 -1.99 -12.66 -8.91
CA LEU A 21 -1.38 -13.16 -7.68
C LEU A 21 -2.38 -13.44 -6.54
N GLN A 22 -3.69 -13.27 -6.79
CA GLN A 22 -4.76 -13.46 -5.79
C GLN A 22 -4.60 -12.58 -4.55
N LEU A 23 -4.00 -11.39 -4.70
CA LEU A 23 -3.96 -10.41 -3.62
C LEU A 23 -5.36 -9.82 -3.43
N GLU A 24 -5.78 -9.67 -2.17
CA GLU A 24 -7.08 -9.08 -1.83
C GLU A 24 -7.01 -7.56 -1.68
N ARG A 25 -5.84 -7.04 -1.29
CA ARG A 25 -5.64 -5.63 -0.94
C ARG A 25 -4.26 -5.15 -1.36
N LEU A 26 -4.18 -3.88 -1.72
CA LEU A 26 -2.94 -3.16 -2.02
C LEU A 26 -2.91 -1.86 -1.23
N PHE A 27 -1.73 -1.43 -0.81
CA PHE A 27 -1.56 -0.11 -0.22
C PHE A 27 -0.41 0.65 -0.90
N VAL A 28 -0.45 1.98 -0.79
CA VAL A 28 0.57 2.88 -1.31
C VAL A 28 0.84 4.02 -0.33
N LEU A 29 2.09 4.48 -0.29
CA LEU A 29 2.52 5.71 0.39
C LEU A 29 2.86 6.74 -0.69
N THR A 30 2.07 7.81 -0.81
CA THR A 30 2.12 8.72 -1.96
C THR A 30 1.77 10.16 -1.60
N PHE A 31 2.33 11.13 -2.33
CA PHE A 31 1.84 12.51 -2.33
C PHE A 31 0.73 12.73 -3.38
N GLU A 32 0.63 11.86 -4.38
CA GLU A 32 -0.26 11.99 -5.53
C GLU A 32 -1.62 11.34 -5.25
N THR A 33 -2.33 11.81 -4.22
CA THR A 33 -3.57 11.18 -3.75
C THR A 33 -4.66 11.15 -4.81
N GLU A 34 -4.87 12.25 -5.54
CA GLU A 34 -5.87 12.33 -6.61
C GLU A 34 -5.56 11.37 -7.76
N PHE A 35 -4.28 11.14 -8.06
CA PHE A 35 -3.87 10.21 -9.10
C PHE A 35 -4.26 8.77 -8.73
N PHE A 36 -3.96 8.33 -7.51
CA PHE A 36 -4.31 6.99 -7.03
C PHE A 36 -5.80 6.83 -6.73
N ALA A 37 -6.50 7.90 -6.33
CA ALA A 37 -7.95 7.88 -6.14
C ALA A 37 -8.69 7.53 -7.44
N ARG A 38 -8.16 7.91 -8.62
CA ARG A 38 -8.71 7.51 -9.92
C ARG A 38 -8.63 6.00 -10.18
N HIS A 39 -7.77 5.29 -9.46
CA HIS A 39 -7.67 3.82 -9.49
C HIS A 39 -8.42 3.15 -8.32
N GLY A 40 -9.21 3.89 -7.54
CA GLY A 40 -10.02 3.36 -6.45
C GLY A 40 -9.32 3.29 -5.10
N PHE A 41 -8.10 3.79 -4.97
CA PHE A 41 -7.44 3.90 -3.67
C PHE A 41 -8.15 4.94 -2.79
N THR A 42 -8.29 4.65 -1.51
CA THR A 42 -8.83 5.56 -0.50
C THR A 42 -7.80 5.81 0.59
N GLU A 43 -7.70 7.04 1.08
CA GLU A 43 -6.84 7.36 2.21
C GLU A 43 -7.28 6.62 3.47
N ILE A 44 -6.31 6.11 4.22
CA ILE A 44 -6.54 5.42 5.49
C ILE A 44 -5.64 6.01 6.57
N GLU A 45 -6.17 6.08 7.79
CA GLU A 45 -5.35 6.38 8.96
C GLU A 45 -4.61 5.11 9.40
N GLY A 46 -3.31 5.25 9.65
CA GLY A 46 -2.50 4.18 10.22
C GLY A 46 -1.78 4.67 11.47
N THR A 47 -1.47 3.74 12.37
CA THR A 47 -0.52 3.98 13.46
C THR A 47 0.85 3.50 12.99
N PRO A 48 1.67 4.37 12.37
CA PRO A 48 2.98 3.94 11.88
C PRO A 48 3.83 3.46 13.06
N VAL A 49 4.45 2.30 12.92
CA VAL A 49 5.50 1.86 13.85
C VAL A 49 6.87 2.34 13.33
N THR A 50 7.88 2.33 14.20
CA THR A 50 9.25 2.65 13.80
C THR A 50 9.78 1.61 12.81
N ALA A 51 10.80 1.96 12.03
CA ALA A 51 11.43 1.03 11.09
C ALA A 51 11.97 -0.22 11.78
N GLU A 52 12.57 -0.06 12.97
CA GLU A 52 13.06 -1.15 13.80
C GLU A 52 11.93 -2.11 14.21
N VAL A 53 10.81 -1.59 14.70
CA VAL A 53 9.64 -2.40 15.08
C VAL A 53 9.03 -3.10 13.85
N PHE A 54 8.99 -2.43 12.70
CA PHE A 54 8.52 -3.03 11.46
C PHE A 54 9.42 -4.20 11.01
N GLU A 55 10.73 -4.09 11.16
CA GLU A 55 11.66 -5.18 10.87
C GLU A 55 11.48 -6.37 11.81
N GLU A 56 11.26 -6.11 13.10
CA GLU A 56 10.94 -7.17 14.08
C GLU A 56 9.64 -7.88 13.70
N MET A 57 8.60 -7.13 13.34
CA MET A 57 7.34 -7.68 12.83
C MET A 57 7.52 -8.55 11.58
N CYS A 58 8.35 -8.12 10.63
CA CYS A 58 8.65 -8.91 9.44
C CYS A 58 9.37 -10.23 9.77
N ARG A 59 10.26 -10.24 10.79
CA ARG A 59 10.97 -11.44 11.22
C ARG A 59 10.06 -12.45 11.93
N SER A 60 9.04 -11.96 12.63
CA SER A 60 8.07 -12.77 13.36
C SER A 60 6.78 -13.03 12.57
N TYR A 61 6.78 -12.81 11.25
CA TYR A 61 5.58 -12.92 10.43
C TYR A 61 5.18 -14.40 10.24
N ASP A 62 4.44 -14.94 11.20
CA ASP A 62 3.76 -16.22 11.12
C ASP A 62 2.23 -16.02 10.97
N ILE A 63 1.49 -17.13 10.83
CA ILE A 63 0.04 -17.10 10.66
C ILE A 63 -0.64 -16.40 11.85
N GLY A 64 -0.14 -16.59 13.07
CA GLY A 64 -0.72 -15.98 14.27
C GLY A 64 -0.49 -14.47 14.32
N VAL A 65 0.69 -13.99 13.92
CA VAL A 65 0.95 -12.55 13.81
C VAL A 65 0.15 -11.93 12.67
N ALA A 66 0.00 -12.62 11.54
CA ALA A 66 -0.78 -12.13 10.41
C ALA A 66 -2.28 -11.93 10.74
N GLU A 67 -2.85 -12.69 11.68
CA GLU A 67 -4.24 -12.51 12.14
C GLU A 67 -4.48 -11.17 12.85
N PHE A 68 -3.44 -10.61 13.50
CA PHE A 68 -3.56 -9.36 14.28
C PHE A 68 -2.82 -8.18 13.64
N LEU A 69 -1.93 -8.44 12.69
CA LEU A 69 -1.06 -7.45 12.10
C LEU A 69 -1.37 -7.20 10.63
N ASP A 70 -2.08 -6.10 10.35
CA ASP A 70 -2.20 -5.61 8.99
C ASP A 70 -0.99 -4.70 8.65
N LEU A 71 -0.01 -5.27 7.93
CA LEU A 71 1.22 -4.57 7.51
C LEU A 71 0.95 -3.28 6.74
N SER A 72 -0.20 -3.19 6.07
CA SER A 72 -0.57 -1.99 5.33
C SER A 72 -0.78 -0.79 6.25
N TYR A 73 -1.10 -0.98 7.54
CA TYR A 73 -1.30 0.09 8.52
C TYR A 73 -0.03 0.45 9.29
N VAL A 74 0.83 -0.53 9.54
CA VAL A 74 2.01 -0.34 10.41
C VAL A 74 3.27 0.07 9.65
N LYS A 75 3.38 -0.19 8.34
CA LYS A 75 4.60 0.12 7.56
C LYS A 75 5.04 1.58 7.75
N PRO A 76 6.28 1.88 8.16
CA PRO A 76 6.72 3.25 8.41
C PRO A 76 6.52 4.19 7.22
N ASN A 77 6.07 5.40 7.50
CA ASN A 77 5.91 6.47 6.51
C ASN A 77 7.06 7.47 6.63
N ILE A 78 8.13 7.20 5.89
CA ILE A 78 9.40 7.94 6.00
C ILE A 78 9.28 9.40 5.53
N LEU A 79 8.43 9.65 4.53
CA LEU A 79 8.29 10.96 3.90
C LEU A 79 7.09 11.76 4.44
N GLY A 80 6.29 11.18 5.35
CA GLY A 80 5.10 11.82 5.89
C GLY A 80 4.01 12.09 4.84
N ASN A 81 3.92 11.25 3.80
CA ASN A 81 2.92 11.39 2.74
C ASN A 81 1.63 10.61 3.04
N SER A 82 0.63 10.61 2.16
CA SER A 82 -0.63 9.92 2.43
C SER A 82 -0.47 8.40 2.30
N ARG A 83 -1.10 7.66 3.21
CA ARG A 83 -1.29 6.21 3.10
C ARG A 83 -2.64 5.95 2.47
N MET A 84 -2.68 5.21 1.37
CA MET A 84 -3.92 4.84 0.72
C MET A 84 -4.02 3.32 0.54
N LEU A 85 -5.24 2.80 0.58
CA LEU A 85 -5.57 1.38 0.46
C LEU A 85 -6.54 1.17 -0.71
N LEU A 86 -6.38 0.07 -1.43
CA LEU A 86 -7.32 -0.43 -2.42
C LEU A 86 -7.67 -1.89 -2.08
N VAL A 87 -8.94 -2.21 -2.11
CA VAL A 87 -9.45 -3.59 -2.08
C VAL A 87 -9.74 -4.00 -3.53
N LEU A 88 -9.21 -5.14 -3.98
CA LEU A 88 -9.10 -5.53 -5.40
C LEU A 88 -10.33 -6.17 -6.04
#